data_AF-A0A069CX85-F1
#
_entry.id   AF-A0A069CX85-F1
#
_cell.length_a   1.000
_cell.length_b   1.000
_cell.length_c   1.000
_cell.angle_alpha   90.00
_cell.angle_beta   90.00
_cell.angle_gamma   90.00
#
_symmetry.space_group_name_H-M   'P 1'
#
loop_
_entity.id
_entity.type
_entity.pdbx_description
1 polymer ?
#
loop_
_entity_poly.entity_id
_entity_poly.type
_entity_poly.pdbx_seq_one_letter_code
_entity_poly.pdbx_strand_id
1 'polypeptide(L)'
;MKLTCDYRDPDISLNMLAASLCTNRTTLSCALHELGYVSFSAYINSLRIEEFIQRVRSKESTNYQDIFYDVGFRSRATALRNFKQYTGKTPSEYFSN
;
A
#
# COMPACT_ATOMS: atom_id res chain seq x y z
N MET A 1 -19.81 -1.28 5.78
CA MET A 1 -18.41 -1.43 6.23
C MET A 1 -17.67 -0.17 5.80
N LYS A 2 -17.08 0.57 6.74
CA LYS A 2 -16.16 1.66 6.37
C LYS A 2 -14.93 0.99 5.77
N LEU A 3 -14.61 1.28 4.51
CA LEU A 3 -13.29 1.01 3.96
C LEU A 3 -12.33 1.86 4.78
N THR A 4 -11.69 1.27 5.78
CA THR A 4 -10.79 2.03 6.64
C THR A 4 -9.52 2.32 5.85
N CYS A 5 -9.12 3.59 5.82
CA CYS A 5 -7.85 4.03 5.24
C CYS A 5 -6.66 3.65 6.14
N ASP A 6 -6.80 2.59 6.96
CA ASP A 6 -5.80 2.17 7.96
C ASP A 6 -4.44 1.92 7.29
N TYR A 7 -4.44 1.46 6.04
CA TYR A 7 -3.22 1.24 5.28
C TYR A 7 -2.39 2.52 5.05
N ARG A 8 -3.00 3.71 5.14
CA ARG A 8 -2.26 4.99 5.08
C ARG A 8 -1.47 5.27 6.37
N ASP A 9 -1.77 4.59 7.46
CA ASP A 9 -1.01 4.72 8.69
C ASP A 9 0.37 4.04 8.52
N PRO A 10 1.49 4.78 8.58
CA PRO A 10 2.84 4.21 8.47
C PRO A 10 3.20 3.29 9.64
N ASP A 11 2.47 3.35 10.75
CA ASP A 11 2.61 2.50 11.95
C ASP A 11 1.63 1.32 11.95
N ILE A 12 0.84 1.12 10.87
CA ILE A 12 -0.09 0.00 10.78
C ILE A 12 0.62 -1.34 11.00
N SER A 13 0.07 -2.12 11.93
CA SER A 13 0.52 -3.47 12.21
C SER A 13 -0.57 -4.48 11.92
N LEU A 14 -0.16 -5.73 11.70
CA LEU A 14 -1.08 -6.85 11.52
C LEU A 14 -2.06 -7.00 12.70
N ASN A 15 -1.61 -6.67 13.92
CA ASN A 15 -2.47 -6.70 15.11
C ASN A 15 -3.52 -5.59 15.07
N MET A 16 -3.17 -4.37 14.64
CA MET A 16 -4.12 -3.27 14.51
C MET A 16 -5.19 -3.59 13.46
N LEU A 17 -4.78 -4.12 12.30
CA LEU A 17 -5.75 -4.51 11.26
C LEU A 17 -6.61 -5.71 11.70
N ALA A 18 -6.03 -6.69 12.39
CA ALA A 18 -6.79 -7.81 12.92
C ALA A 18 -7.85 -7.32 13.92
N ALA A 19 -7.47 -6.40 14.82
CA ALA A 19 -8.39 -5.81 15.78
C ALA A 19 -9.51 -5.00 15.10
N SER A 20 -9.21 -4.20 14.07
CA SER A 20 -10.23 -3.43 13.35
C SER A 20 -11.20 -4.31 12.56
N LEU A 21 -10.75 -5.49 12.12
CA LEU A 21 -11.56 -6.50 11.46
C LEU A 21 -12.23 -7.50 12.43
N CYS A 22 -12.14 -7.25 13.75
CA CYS A 22 -12.66 -8.15 14.80
C CYS A 22 -12.16 -9.61 14.65
N THR A 23 -10.93 -9.79 14.18
CA THR A 23 -10.28 -11.08 13.98
C THR A 23 -8.96 -11.15 14.76
N ASN A 24 -8.22 -12.24 14.60
CA ASN A 24 -6.90 -12.42 15.22
C ASN A 24 -5.78 -12.41 14.16
N ARG A 25 -4.55 -12.20 14.63
CA ARG A 25 -3.34 -12.14 13.80
C ARG A 25 -3.17 -13.37 12.91
N THR A 26 -3.43 -14.56 13.45
CA THR A 26 -3.24 -15.83 12.75
C THR A 26 -4.25 -15.97 11.60
N THR A 27 -5.53 -15.76 11.88
CA THR A 27 -6.60 -15.79 10.87
C THR A 27 -6.35 -14.78 9.76
N LEU A 28 -5.98 -13.54 10.11
CA LEU A 28 -5.67 -12.52 9.10
C LEU A 28 -4.42 -12.90 8.28
N SER A 29 -3.37 -13.40 8.91
CA SER A 29 -2.17 -13.85 8.19
C SER A 29 -2.45 -15.01 7.24
N CYS A 30 -3.25 -15.98 7.67
CA CYS A 30 -3.67 -17.11 6.83
C CYS A 30 -4.49 -16.62 5.64
N ALA A 31 -5.47 -15.75 5.87
CA ALA A 31 -6.28 -15.17 4.79
C ALA A 31 -5.42 -14.40 3.77
N LEU A 32 -4.45 -13.62 4.23
CA LEU A 32 -3.53 -12.91 3.34
C LEU A 32 -2.66 -13.86 2.50
N HIS A 33 -2.21 -14.97 3.09
CA HIS A 33 -1.47 -15.99 2.35
C HIS A 33 -2.35 -16.71 1.33
N GLU A 34 -3.60 -17.03 1.68
CA GLU A 34 -4.57 -17.63 0.75
C GLU A 34 -4.92 -16.70 -0.42
N LEU A 35 -4.91 -15.39 -0.18
CA LEU A 35 -5.04 -14.37 -1.22
C LEU A 35 -3.76 -14.18 -2.07
N GLY A 36 -2.68 -14.91 -1.78
CA GLY A 36 -1.43 -14.88 -2.56
C GLY A 36 -0.42 -13.83 -2.09
N TYR A 37 -0.64 -13.17 -0.96
CA TYR A 37 0.32 -12.22 -0.41
C TYR A 37 1.36 -12.93 0.47
N VAL A 38 2.63 -12.71 0.15
CA VAL A 38 3.77 -13.31 0.86
C VAL A 38 3.91 -12.79 2.30
N SER A 39 3.36 -11.61 2.60
CA SER A 39 3.37 -11.04 3.95
C SER A 39 2.31 -9.95 4.11
N PHE A 40 1.99 -9.60 5.36
CA PHE A 40 1.18 -8.43 5.69
C PHE A 40 1.71 -7.13 5.07
N SER A 41 3.02 -6.92 5.13
CA SER A 41 3.66 -5.74 4.53
C SER A 41 3.48 -5.71 3.02
N ALA A 42 3.53 -6.86 2.34
CA ALA A 42 3.28 -6.93 0.89
C ALA A 42 1.83 -6.56 0.56
N TYR A 43 0.87 -7.03 1.36
CA TYR A 43 -0.53 -6.64 1.24
C TYR A 43 -0.71 -5.13 1.41
N ILE A 44 -0.26 -4.55 2.52
CA ILE A 44 -0.35 -3.10 2.76
C ILE A 44 0.33 -2.31 1.65
N ASN A 45 1.54 -2.68 1.26
CA ASN A 45 2.26 -1.97 0.21
C ASN A 45 1.51 -2.04 -1.13
N SER A 46 0.86 -3.17 -1.46
CA SER A 46 0.03 -3.25 -2.68
C SER A 46 -1.12 -2.25 -2.67
N LEU A 47 -1.83 -2.12 -1.55
CA LEU A 47 -2.90 -1.12 -1.38
C LEU A 47 -2.38 0.32 -1.53
N ARG A 48 -1.23 0.62 -0.91
CA ARG A 48 -0.59 1.95 -0.99
C ARG A 48 -0.18 2.29 -2.42
N ILE A 49 0.37 1.32 -3.16
CA ILE A 49 0.79 1.52 -4.56
C ILE A 49 -0.43 1.70 -5.46
N GLU A 50 -1.50 0.92 -5.24
CA GLU A 50 -2.75 1.05 -6.00
C GLU A 50 -3.36 2.45 -5.79
N GLU A 51 -3.45 2.93 -4.54
CA GLU A 51 -3.94 4.28 -4.25
C GLU A 51 -3.02 5.35 -4.88
N PHE A 52 -1.70 5.19 -4.79
CA PHE A 52 -0.75 6.10 -5.43
C PHE A 52 -1.01 6.21 -6.93
N ILE A 53 -1.23 5.08 -7.62
CA ILE A 53 -1.54 5.06 -9.06
C ILE A 53 -2.84 5.81 -9.35
N GLN A 54 -3.88 5.60 -8.54
CA GLN A 54 -5.16 6.28 -8.70
C GLN A 54 -5.03 7.80 -8.51
N ARG A 55 -4.30 8.25 -7.48
CA ARG A 55 -4.09 9.69 -7.23
C ARG A 55 -3.30 10.36 -8.34
N VAL A 56 -2.22 9.74 -8.81
CA VAL A 56 -1.45 10.27 -9.94
C VAL A 56 -2.32 10.37 -11.20
N ARG A 57 -3.12 9.33 -11.51
CA ARG A 57 -4.05 9.35 -12.66
C ARG A 57 -5.13 10.42 -12.54
N SER A 58 -5.61 10.67 -11.32
CA SER A 58 -6.59 11.73 -11.05
C SER A 58 -6.01 13.16 -11.11
N LYS A 59 -4.70 13.31 -11.39
CA LYS A 59 -3.97 14.59 -11.43
C LYS A 59 -4.07 15.40 -10.14
N GLU A 60 -4.28 14.72 -9.00
CA GLU A 60 -4.45 15.38 -7.69
C GLU A 60 -3.16 16.06 -7.21
N SER A 61 -1.99 15.57 -7.63
CA SER A 61 -0.70 16.18 -7.33
C SER A 61 0.35 15.86 -8.40
N THR A 62 1.25 16.80 -8.68
CA THR A 62 2.35 16.64 -9.64
C THR A 62 3.60 16.03 -8.99
N ASN A 63 3.66 15.96 -7.65
CA ASN A 63 4.84 15.49 -6.94
C ASN A 63 4.64 14.07 -6.41
N TYR A 64 5.29 13.09 -7.05
CA TYR A 64 5.26 11.69 -6.61
C TYR A 64 5.71 11.49 -5.16
N GLN A 65 6.64 12.32 -4.68
CA GLN A 65 7.14 12.20 -3.32
C GLN A 65 6.05 12.46 -2.28
N ASP A 66 5.23 13.50 -2.48
CA ASP A 66 4.19 13.89 -1.53
C ASP A 66 3.10 12.82 -1.49
N ILE A 67 2.69 12.32 -2.66
CA ILE A 67 1.71 11.24 -2.75
C ILE A 67 2.22 9.97 -2.03
N PHE A 68 3.52 9.64 -2.14
CA PHE A 68 4.07 8.49 -1.42
C PHE A 68 3.96 8.63 0.10
N TYR A 69 4.17 9.83 0.64
CA TYR A 69 3.96 10.08 2.07
C TYR A 69 2.47 10.00 2.43
N ASP A 70 1.59 10.56 1.60
CA ASP A 70 0.15 10.58 1.86
C ASP A 70 -0.52 9.20 1.81
N VAL A 71 0.05 8.24 1.07
CA VAL A 71 -0.40 6.85 1.07
C VAL A 71 0.26 6.02 2.19
N GLY A 72 1.13 6.61 3.02
CA GLY A 72 1.67 5.96 4.22
C GLY A 72 3.07 5.35 4.09
N PHE A 73 3.84 5.66 3.04
CA PHE A 73 5.26 5.28 3.00
C PHE A 73 6.11 6.20 3.86
N ARG A 74 7.00 5.62 4.67
CA ARG A 74 7.98 6.39 5.47
C ARG A 74 9.13 6.96 4.66
N SER A 75 9.38 6.42 3.47
CA SER A 75 10.46 6.90 2.62
C SER A 75 10.22 6.63 1.15
N ARG A 76 10.65 7.58 0.31
CA ARG A 76 10.62 7.48 -1.15
C ARG A 76 11.37 6.25 -1.66
N ALA A 77 12.52 5.90 -1.07
CA ALA A 77 13.30 4.74 -1.50
C ALA A 77 12.53 3.42 -1.32
N THR A 78 11.84 3.28 -0.19
CA THR A 78 10.98 2.11 0.05
C THR A 78 9.78 2.11 -0.88
N ALA A 79 9.14 3.27 -1.09
CA ALA A 79 8.01 3.40 -2.00
C ALA A 79 8.38 3.02 -3.44
N LEU A 80 9.48 3.55 -3.97
CA LEU A 80 9.97 3.24 -5.33
C LEU A 80 10.30 1.76 -5.51
N ARG A 81 10.94 1.13 -4.51
CA ARG A 81 11.26 -0.31 -4.55
C ARG A 81 9.99 -1.14 -4.61
N ASN A 82 9.00 -0.85 -3.76
CA ASN A 82 7.72 -1.56 -3.75
C ASN A 82 6.91 -1.27 -5.02
N PHE A 83 6.92 -0.04 -5.52
CA PHE A 83 6.26 0.34 -6.77
C PHE A 83 6.81 -0.48 -7.93
N LYS A 84 8.15 -0.56 -8.07
CA LYS A 84 8.79 -1.35 -9.12
C LYS A 84 8.52 -2.85 -8.95
N GLN A 85 8.49 -3.36 -7.72
CA GLN A 85 8.16 -4.76 -7.45
C GLN A 85 6.71 -5.09 -7.83
N TYR A 86 5.78 -4.17 -7.59
CA TYR A 86 4.36 -4.36 -7.86
C TYR A 86 3.99 -4.15 -9.33
N THR A 87 4.53 -3.11 -9.97
CA THR A 87 4.18 -2.71 -11.34
C THR A 87 5.18 -3.18 -12.40
N GLY A 88 6.36 -3.64 -11.98
CA GLY A 88 7.49 -3.97 -12.87
C GLY A 88 8.26 -2.74 -13.40
N LYS A 89 7.76 -1.52 -13.19
CA LYS A 89 8.28 -0.27 -13.77
C LYS A 89 8.52 0.79 -12.71
N THR A 90 9.31 1.82 -13.00
CA THR A 90 9.37 3.01 -12.14
C THR A 90 8.14 3.90 -12.35
N PRO A 91 7.79 4.80 -11.41
CA PRO A 91 6.65 5.70 -11.59
C PRO A 91 6.74 6.52 -12.88
N SER A 92 7.92 7.06 -13.17
CA SER A 92 8.15 7.80 -14.42
C SER A 92 7.86 6.95 -15.65
N GLU A 93 8.32 5.69 -15.70
CA GLU A 93 8.04 4.78 -16.83
C GLU A 93 6.59 4.33 -16.90
N TYR A 94 5.89 4.24 -15.76
CA TYR A 94 4.50 3.82 -15.69
C TYR A 94 3.53 4.92 -16.17
N PHE A 95 3.84 6.19 -15.88
CA PHE A 95 3.00 7.34 -16.26
C PHE A 95 3.48 8.10 -17.51
N SER A 96 4.64 7.77 -18.08
CA SER A 96 5.15 8.38 -19.32
C SER A 96 4.39 7.98 -20.60
N ASN A 97 3.18 7.41 -20.49
CA ASN A 97 2.43 6.87 -21.64
C ASN A 97 0.99 7.34 -21.66
#